data_AF-A0A9P9FRI8-F1
#
_entry.id   AF-A0A9P9FRI8-F1
#
_cell.length_a   1.000
_cell.length_b   1.000
_cell.length_c   1.000
_cell.angle_alpha   90.00
_cell.angle_beta   90.00
_cell.angle_gamma   90.00
#
_symmetry.space_group_name_H-M   'P 1'
#
loop_
_entity.id
_entity.type
_entity.pdbx_description
1 polymer ?
#
loop_
_entity_poly.entity_id
_entity_poly.type
_entity_poly.pdbx_seq_one_letter_code
_entity_poly.pdbx_strand_id
1 'polypeptide(L)'
;MEKRPPKVGLSFLNRLPLEIIDPIISVLVIKAADHFRAANKRAFQVVNAHLQFGLLVWEAQEVLRGLYAIKLAATATVETLVAKLSESRCVECGDFGGCMYLMTFERVCAWCAQKTDRFAAFESVPGWAYGNGPSVGYYLPLFDRESVLKAALARHGSEEAVRGFHAGMGPDVIQSFPKNIDERERMHDEAKFRKQRADAVRHRAYARKRIEAKKPKWEKYFKRREARRKKVEDGVPFPAEDEEEDEVEDEDDLSTDEDPDAWSDLEPEEDAMPKVLQAAKEERDFSAKYDYTYARSMEGKPDDLSEFDNESLRFAALLRIPWLNLQSRRAEWGFHCIGCLRKRWLHSNTPMDNDKPTYFRRDFLVSTFEQHLKDSAYLQQKTPLLQ
;
A
#
# COMPACT_ATOMS: atom_id res chain seq x y z
N MET A 1 23.12 15.97 -3.20
CA MET A 1 22.68 17.25 -2.60
C MET A 1 22.92 17.23 -1.10
N GLU A 2 23.86 18.03 -0.62
CA GLU A 2 24.16 18.18 0.80
C GLU A 2 23.01 18.96 1.48
N LYS A 3 22.32 18.34 2.44
CA LYS A 3 21.16 18.97 3.09
C LYS A 3 21.66 20.09 4.02
N ARG A 4 21.24 21.34 3.77
CA ARG A 4 21.57 22.50 4.62
C ARG A 4 21.35 22.19 6.11
N PRO A 5 22.29 22.53 7.00
CA PRO A 5 22.18 22.24 8.43
C PRO A 5 20.96 22.92 9.07
N PRO A 6 20.37 22.34 10.13
CA PRO A 6 19.21 22.91 10.79
C PRO A 6 19.58 24.23 11.49
N LYS A 7 18.83 25.30 11.20
CA LYS A 7 19.04 26.62 11.81
C LYS A 7 18.52 26.73 13.25
N VAL A 8 17.56 25.88 13.60
CA VAL A 8 16.89 25.87 14.91
C VAL A 8 17.11 24.50 15.55
N GLY A 9 17.58 24.50 16.79
CA GLY A 9 17.76 23.30 17.59
C GLY A 9 16.47 22.79 18.25
N LEU A 10 16.54 21.73 19.07
CA LEU A 10 15.38 21.16 19.79
C LEU A 10 14.94 21.98 21.02
N SER A 11 15.29 23.27 21.08
CA SER A 11 15.06 24.11 22.27
C SER A 11 15.69 23.46 23.52
N PHE A 12 14.97 23.34 24.64
CA PHE A 12 15.44 22.76 25.89
C PHE A 12 15.96 21.31 25.76
N LEU A 13 15.43 20.52 24.82
CA LEU A 13 15.88 19.14 24.60
C LEU A 13 17.31 19.06 24.05
N ASN A 14 17.85 20.13 23.45
CA ASN A 14 19.26 20.16 23.04
C ASN A 14 20.24 20.04 24.21
N ARG A 15 19.78 20.26 25.45
CA ARG A 15 20.61 20.11 26.65
C ARG A 15 20.75 18.66 27.08
N LEU A 16 19.92 17.77 26.55
CA LEU A 16 19.96 16.35 26.87
C LEU A 16 20.99 15.64 25.97
N PRO A 17 21.78 14.71 26.53
CA PRO A 17 22.60 13.80 25.74
C PRO A 17 21.73 12.97 24.77
N LEU A 18 22.29 12.54 23.64
CA LEU A 18 21.58 11.67 22.70
C LEU A 18 21.18 10.35 23.36
N GLU A 19 21.97 9.89 24.32
CA GLU A 19 21.76 8.70 25.14
C GLU A 19 20.48 8.77 25.97
N ILE A 20 19.99 9.99 26.27
CA ILE A 20 18.70 10.20 26.96
C ILE A 20 17.56 10.38 25.96
N ILE A 21 17.84 11.01 24.81
CA ILE A 21 16.83 11.23 23.77
C ILE A 21 16.44 9.91 23.07
N ASP A 22 17.40 9.01 22.85
CA ASP A 22 17.19 7.72 22.19
C ASP A 22 16.13 6.84 22.89
N PRO A 23 16.22 6.56 24.22
CA PRO A 23 15.18 5.80 24.91
C PRO A 23 13.85 6.56 24.99
N ILE A 24 13.86 7.91 25.00
CA ILE A 24 12.62 8.69 24.90
C ILE A 24 11.92 8.38 23.59
N ILE A 25 12.63 8.37 22.46
CA ILE A 25 12.05 8.06 21.15
C ILE A 25 11.52 6.63 21.11
N SER A 26 12.23 5.65 21.69
CA SER A 26 11.78 4.26 21.82
C SER A 26 10.40 4.13 22.48
N VAL A 27 10.14 4.89 23.55
CA VAL A 27 8.86 4.83 24.29
C VAL A 27 7.76 5.73 23.73
N LEU A 28 8.05 6.60 22.75
CA LEU A 28 7.03 7.40 22.10
C LEU A 28 6.09 6.50 21.29
N VAL A 29 4.78 6.79 21.36
CA VAL A 29 3.82 6.22 20.42
C VAL A 29 4.13 6.66 18.99
N ILE A 30 3.90 5.80 17.99
CA ILE A 30 4.25 6.06 16.58
C ILE A 30 3.76 7.45 16.13
N LYS A 31 2.51 7.79 16.44
CA LYS A 31 1.92 9.10 16.12
C LYS A 31 2.66 10.28 16.79
N ALA A 32 3.10 10.10 18.04
CA ALA A 32 3.84 11.14 18.76
C ALA A 32 5.28 11.27 18.22
N ALA A 33 5.92 10.17 17.86
CA ALA A 33 7.23 10.17 17.20
C ALA A 33 7.16 10.90 15.86
N ASP A 34 6.11 10.70 15.06
CA ASP A 34 5.89 11.43 13.81
C ASP A 34 5.61 12.92 14.01
N HIS A 35 4.79 13.27 15.00
CA HIS A 35 4.58 14.68 15.36
C HIS A 35 5.89 15.35 15.83
N PHE A 36 6.68 14.65 16.64
CA PHE A 36 7.98 15.15 17.08
C PHE A 36 8.94 15.33 15.90
N ARG A 37 8.99 14.34 14.99
CA ARG A 37 9.74 14.40 13.72
C ARG A 37 9.36 15.61 12.87
N ALA A 38 8.07 15.95 12.82
CA ALA A 38 7.53 17.07 12.03
C ALA A 38 7.76 18.46 12.67
N ALA A 39 8.09 18.53 13.96
CA ALA A 39 8.16 19.80 14.69
C ALA A 39 9.28 20.74 14.18
N ASN A 40 10.45 20.21 13.83
CA ASN A 40 11.54 20.98 13.22
C ASN A 40 12.58 20.06 12.54
N LYS A 41 13.48 20.66 11.74
CA LYS A 41 14.53 19.92 11.00
C LYS A 41 15.48 19.13 11.91
N ARG A 42 15.79 19.62 13.12
CA ARG A 42 16.66 18.91 14.05
C ARG A 42 15.94 17.68 14.65
N ALA A 43 14.66 17.80 15.00
CA ALA A 43 13.85 16.69 15.47
C ALA A 43 13.70 15.63 14.39
N PHE A 44 13.49 16.06 13.14
CA PHE A 44 13.53 15.17 11.98
C PHE A 44 14.85 14.38 11.91
N GLN A 45 16.00 15.05 12.05
CA GLN A 45 17.30 14.37 12.02
C GLN A 45 17.46 13.38 13.16
N VAL A 46 17.11 13.77 14.38
CA VAL A 46 17.28 12.94 15.58
C VAL A 46 16.37 11.72 15.54
N VAL A 47 15.09 11.89 15.17
CA VAL A 47 14.13 10.78 15.05
C VAL A 47 14.50 9.81 13.92
N ASN A 48 14.96 10.30 12.76
CA ASN A 48 15.39 9.40 11.68
C ASN A 48 16.77 8.77 11.91
N ALA A 49 17.58 9.32 12.82
CA ALA A 49 18.83 8.71 13.28
C ALA A 49 18.58 7.61 14.35
N HIS A 50 17.44 7.64 15.03
CA HIS A 50 17.04 6.60 15.99
C HIS A 50 16.89 5.26 15.26
N LEU A 51 17.68 4.26 15.68
CA LEU A 51 17.84 3.00 14.94
C LEU A 51 16.50 2.28 14.75
N GLN A 52 15.71 2.11 15.80
CA GLN A 52 14.46 1.36 15.74
C GLN A 52 13.41 2.07 14.88
N PHE A 53 13.35 3.41 14.96
CA PHE A 53 12.38 4.19 14.18
C PHE A 53 12.78 4.21 12.71
N GLY A 54 14.08 4.36 12.43
CA GLY A 54 14.63 4.20 11.08
C GLY A 54 14.25 2.84 10.49
N LEU A 55 14.47 1.74 11.22
CA LEU A 55 14.08 0.40 10.76
C LEU A 55 12.59 0.31 10.40
N LEU A 56 11.70 0.89 11.21
CA LEU A 56 10.27 0.91 10.88
C LEU A 56 9.97 1.68 9.59
N VAL A 57 10.57 2.86 9.42
CA VAL A 57 10.36 3.72 8.25
C VAL A 57 10.96 3.13 6.98
N TRP A 58 12.03 2.37 7.07
CA TRP A 58 12.69 1.79 5.88
C TRP A 58 12.15 0.41 5.53
N GLU A 59 12.02 -0.47 6.53
CA GLU A 59 11.76 -1.89 6.32
C GLU A 59 10.29 -2.27 6.56
N ALA A 60 9.50 -1.45 7.26
CA ALA A 60 8.13 -1.80 7.68
C ALA A 60 7.08 -0.69 7.39
N GLN A 61 7.21 -0.01 6.25
CA GLN A 61 6.30 1.09 5.87
C GLN A 61 4.84 0.67 5.82
N GLU A 62 4.54 -0.53 5.32
CA GLU A 62 3.16 -1.02 5.21
C GLU A 62 2.51 -1.22 6.59
N VAL A 63 3.29 -1.58 7.60
CA VAL A 63 2.82 -1.68 8.99
C VAL A 63 2.43 -0.30 9.51
N LEU A 64 3.29 0.71 9.28
CA LEU A 64 2.99 2.08 9.70
C LEU A 64 1.74 2.62 8.98
N ARG A 65 1.62 2.40 7.66
CA ARG A 65 0.43 2.77 6.89
C ARG A 65 -0.82 2.09 7.42
N GLY A 66 -0.76 0.78 7.65
CA GLY A 66 -1.85 0.01 8.26
C GLY A 66 -2.27 0.59 9.60
N LEU A 67 -1.33 0.85 10.50
CA LEU A 67 -1.61 1.43 11.82
C LEU A 67 -2.25 2.81 11.76
N TYR A 68 -1.85 3.66 10.81
CA TYR A 68 -2.51 4.93 10.59
C TYR A 68 -3.92 4.74 10.03
N ALA A 69 -4.11 3.82 9.08
CA ALA A 69 -5.40 3.53 8.46
C ALA A 69 -6.44 3.05 9.48
N ILE A 70 -6.05 2.17 10.40
CA ILE A 70 -6.93 1.65 11.48
C ILE A 70 -6.87 2.47 12.78
N LYS A 71 -6.17 3.62 12.77
CA LYS A 71 -6.02 4.55 13.92
C LYS A 71 -5.35 3.97 15.18
N LEU A 72 -4.53 2.93 15.04
CA LEU A 72 -3.74 2.36 16.14
C LEU A 72 -2.33 2.95 16.28
N ALA A 73 -1.92 3.88 15.41
CA ALA A 73 -0.64 4.59 15.56
C ALA A 73 -0.50 5.38 16.88
N ALA A 74 -1.60 5.64 17.59
CA ALA A 74 -1.60 6.31 18.90
C ALA A 74 -1.48 5.34 20.10
N THR A 75 -1.54 4.03 19.88
CA THR A 75 -1.52 3.02 20.97
C THR A 75 -0.21 2.24 21.02
N ALA A 76 0.50 2.11 19.89
CA ALA A 76 1.77 1.40 19.82
C ALA A 76 2.97 2.35 19.95
N THR A 77 3.94 1.97 20.77
CA THR A 77 5.27 2.62 20.86
C THR A 77 6.23 2.07 19.81
N VAL A 78 7.28 2.84 19.50
CA VAL A 78 8.36 2.41 18.60
C VAL A 78 8.95 1.09 19.06
N GLU A 79 9.32 0.99 20.33
CA GLU A 79 9.92 -0.20 20.93
C GLU A 79 8.98 -1.40 20.86
N THR A 80 7.71 -1.23 21.27
CA THR A 80 6.73 -2.32 21.25
C THR A 80 6.49 -2.84 19.84
N LEU A 81 6.44 -1.95 18.84
CA LEU A 81 6.21 -2.34 17.46
C LEU A 81 7.42 -3.09 16.89
N VAL A 82 8.63 -2.60 17.15
CA VAL A 82 9.86 -3.27 16.72
C VAL A 82 9.98 -4.65 17.37
N ALA A 83 9.72 -4.77 18.68
CA ALA A 83 9.73 -6.05 19.37
C ALA A 83 8.75 -7.05 18.72
N LYS A 84 7.51 -6.61 18.42
CA LYS A 84 6.50 -7.44 17.75
C LYS A 84 6.87 -7.81 16.32
N LEU A 85 7.49 -6.91 15.58
CA LEU A 85 7.99 -7.19 14.23
C LEU A 85 9.22 -8.11 14.23
N SER A 86 9.96 -8.17 15.33
CA SER A 86 11.12 -9.05 15.49
C SER A 86 10.77 -10.46 15.97
N GLU A 87 9.54 -10.68 16.44
CA GLU A 87 8.98 -12.04 16.56
C GLU A 87 8.77 -12.60 15.14
N SER A 88 9.13 -13.86 14.86
CA SER A 88 8.95 -14.47 13.53
C SER A 88 7.86 -15.54 13.49
N ARG A 89 7.38 -15.96 14.66
CA ARG A 89 6.54 -17.16 14.80
C ARG A 89 5.05 -16.81 14.82
N CYS A 90 4.27 -17.70 14.23
CA CYS A 90 2.82 -17.74 14.26
C CYS A 90 2.38 -18.11 15.69
N VAL A 91 1.44 -17.33 16.24
CA VAL A 91 0.89 -17.57 17.59
C VAL A 91 0.14 -18.90 17.71
N GLU A 92 -0.44 -19.40 16.62
CA GLU A 92 -1.25 -20.63 16.63
C GLU A 92 -0.40 -21.89 16.43
N CYS A 93 0.47 -21.92 15.41
CA CYS A 93 1.20 -23.13 15.03
C CYS A 93 2.71 -23.08 15.30
N GLY A 94 3.27 -21.92 15.66
CA GLY A 94 4.70 -21.75 15.89
C GLY A 94 5.59 -21.67 14.62
N ASP A 95 5.02 -21.92 13.44
CA ASP A 95 5.71 -21.74 12.15
C ASP A 95 5.94 -20.25 11.83
N PHE A 96 6.53 -19.92 10.68
CA PHE A 96 6.71 -18.51 10.30
C PHE A 96 5.37 -17.79 10.09
N GLY A 97 5.19 -16.65 10.78
CA GLY A 97 4.01 -15.80 10.71
C GLY A 97 4.20 -14.64 9.74
N GLY A 98 3.98 -14.90 8.44
CA GLY A 98 4.10 -13.90 7.37
C GLY A 98 3.05 -12.79 7.42
N CYS A 99 2.00 -12.95 8.21
CA CYS A 99 0.98 -11.91 8.43
C CYS A 99 0.98 -11.45 9.89
N MET A 100 0.52 -10.22 10.12
CA MET A 100 0.25 -9.68 11.45
C MET A 100 -1.17 -9.16 11.52
N TYR A 101 -1.84 -9.53 12.60
CA TYR A 101 -3.12 -8.98 12.98
C TYR A 101 -2.88 -7.66 13.71
N LEU A 102 -3.11 -6.54 13.03
CA LEU A 102 -2.71 -5.21 13.51
C LEU A 102 -3.41 -4.79 14.80
N MET A 103 -4.57 -5.39 15.12
CA MET A 103 -5.32 -5.06 16.33
C MET A 103 -4.61 -5.56 17.60
N THR A 104 -4.01 -6.75 17.56
CA THR A 104 -3.31 -7.36 18.69
C THR A 104 -1.79 -7.39 18.53
N PHE A 105 -1.29 -7.02 17.34
CA PHE A 105 0.11 -7.18 16.91
C PHE A 105 0.60 -8.63 16.95
N GLU A 106 -0.31 -9.60 16.88
CA GLU A 106 0.05 -11.02 16.84
C GLU A 106 0.37 -11.44 15.40
N ARG A 107 1.43 -12.25 15.27
CA ARG A 107 1.78 -12.86 13.99
C ARG A 107 1.02 -14.15 13.78
N VAL A 108 0.60 -14.35 12.54
CA VAL A 108 -0.13 -15.54 12.12
C VAL A 108 0.31 -15.93 10.71
N CYS A 109 0.43 -17.22 10.43
CA CYS A 109 0.67 -17.69 9.08
C CYS A 109 -0.63 -17.62 8.25
N ALA A 110 -0.53 -17.50 6.93
CA ALA A 110 -1.70 -17.36 6.06
C ALA A 110 -2.72 -18.51 6.23
N TRP A 111 -2.26 -19.71 6.58
CA TRP A 111 -3.13 -20.86 6.84
C TRP A 111 -3.92 -20.72 8.14
N CYS A 112 -3.25 -20.44 9.27
CA CYS A 112 -3.92 -20.23 10.55
C CYS A 112 -4.87 -19.03 10.50
N ALA A 113 -4.51 -17.98 9.77
CA ALA A 113 -5.37 -16.81 9.58
C ALA A 113 -6.70 -17.14 8.88
N GLN A 114 -6.69 -18.11 7.95
CA GLN A 114 -7.88 -18.55 7.24
C GLN A 114 -8.69 -19.60 8.02
N LYS A 115 -8.01 -20.44 8.80
CA LYS A 115 -8.65 -21.52 9.56
C LYS A 115 -9.28 -21.02 10.85
N THR A 116 -8.70 -20.00 11.47
CA THR A 116 -9.12 -19.49 12.77
C THR A 116 -9.92 -18.22 12.59
N ASP A 117 -11.21 -18.26 12.91
CA ASP A 117 -12.10 -17.10 12.85
C ASP A 117 -11.64 -15.90 13.70
N ARG A 118 -10.72 -16.10 14.65
CA ARG A 118 -10.15 -15.03 15.50
C ARG A 118 -9.51 -13.92 14.66
N PHE A 119 -8.88 -14.29 13.55
CA PHE A 119 -8.21 -13.33 12.66
C PHE A 119 -9.09 -12.86 11.50
N ALA A 120 -10.33 -13.36 11.42
CA ALA A 120 -11.31 -12.84 10.48
C ALA A 120 -11.72 -11.43 10.93
N ALA A 121 -11.44 -10.43 10.09
CA ALA A 121 -11.99 -9.10 10.31
C ALA A 121 -13.51 -9.18 10.16
N PHE A 122 -14.25 -8.84 11.21
CA PHE A 122 -15.68 -8.61 11.07
C PHE A 122 -15.86 -7.26 10.38
N GLU A 123 -16.41 -7.29 9.16
CA GLU A 123 -17.08 -6.11 8.64
C GLU A 123 -18.19 -5.77 9.63
N SER A 124 -18.14 -4.58 10.23
CA SER A 124 -19.22 -4.17 11.12
C SER A 124 -20.50 -4.19 10.30
N VAL A 125 -21.48 -5.00 10.71
CA VAL A 125 -22.88 -4.73 10.33
C VAL A 125 -23.14 -3.27 10.78
N PRO A 126 -23.52 -2.35 9.88
CA PRO A 126 -23.53 -0.92 10.18
C PRO A 126 -24.40 -0.64 11.40
N GLY A 127 -23.83 0.04 12.39
CA GLY A 127 -24.53 0.42 13.63
C GLY A 127 -25.68 1.39 13.35
N TRP A 128 -26.90 0.86 13.34
CA TRP A 128 -28.15 1.63 13.38
C TRP A 128 -28.53 2.06 14.82
N ALA A 129 -27.61 1.96 15.79
CA ALA A 129 -27.89 2.23 17.19
C ALA A 129 -27.63 3.67 17.67
N TYR A 130 -27.06 4.57 16.86
CA TYR A 130 -26.90 5.98 17.24
C TYR A 130 -27.27 6.90 16.08
N GLY A 131 -28.28 7.74 16.33
CA GLY A 131 -29.03 8.46 15.32
C GLY A 131 -28.31 9.59 14.59
N ASN A 132 -28.76 9.78 13.35
CA ASN A 132 -28.94 11.02 12.59
C ASN A 132 -27.97 12.18 12.90
N GLY A 133 -26.90 12.23 12.11
CA GLY A 133 -26.10 13.43 11.85
C GLY A 133 -25.39 13.30 10.49
N PRO A 134 -25.21 14.41 9.75
CA PRO A 134 -24.68 14.40 8.38
C PRO A 134 -23.18 14.06 8.38
N SER A 135 -22.73 13.29 7.39
CA SER A 135 -21.44 12.61 7.52
C SER A 135 -20.64 12.38 6.25
N VAL A 136 -19.76 13.34 6.01
CA VAL A 136 -18.30 13.16 5.92
C VAL A 136 -17.79 11.72 6.12
N GLY A 137 -17.22 11.13 5.06
CA GLY A 137 -16.39 9.90 5.00
C GLY A 137 -16.34 8.98 6.22
N TYR A 138 -17.35 8.13 6.39
CA TYR A 138 -17.36 7.19 7.51
C TYR A 138 -16.42 5.99 7.30
N TYR A 139 -15.51 5.84 8.25
CA TYR A 139 -14.79 4.64 8.61
C TYR A 139 -15.79 3.49 8.84
N LEU A 140 -15.59 2.30 8.24
CA LEU A 140 -16.10 1.10 8.91
C LEU A 140 -15.15 0.83 10.08
N PRO A 141 -15.61 0.95 11.33
CA PRO A 141 -14.81 0.50 12.46
C PRO A 141 -14.61 -1.02 12.32
N LEU A 142 -13.39 -1.43 12.03
CA LEU A 142 -12.99 -2.82 12.22
C LEU A 142 -12.96 -3.06 13.73
N PHE A 143 -13.82 -3.96 14.18
CA PHE A 143 -13.77 -4.43 15.55
C PHE A 143 -13.18 -5.82 15.57
N ASP A 144 -12.24 -6.03 16.49
CA ASP A 144 -11.82 -7.38 16.84
C ASP A 144 -13.04 -8.18 17.33
N ARG A 145 -13.21 -9.41 16.80
CA ARG A 145 -14.37 -10.25 17.11
C ARG A 145 -14.51 -10.44 18.61
N GLU A 146 -13.40 -10.70 19.29
CA GLU A 146 -13.39 -10.95 20.73
C GLU A 146 -13.82 -9.70 21.49
N SER A 147 -13.40 -8.52 21.04
CA SER A 147 -13.82 -7.22 21.56
C SER A 147 -15.31 -6.95 21.33
N VAL A 148 -15.85 -7.27 20.14
CA VAL A 148 -17.30 -7.19 19.87
C VAL A 148 -18.06 -8.15 20.78
N LEU A 149 -17.59 -9.39 20.90
CA LEU A 149 -18.23 -10.40 21.72
C LEU A 149 -18.19 -10.00 23.20
N LYS A 150 -17.05 -9.51 23.71
CA LYS A 150 -16.93 -8.98 25.07
C LYS A 150 -17.87 -7.80 25.31
N ALA A 151 -17.98 -6.87 24.36
CA ALA A 151 -18.92 -5.75 24.45
C ALA A 151 -20.38 -6.21 24.43
N ALA A 152 -20.71 -7.19 23.57
CA ALA A 152 -22.05 -7.79 23.50
C ALA A 152 -22.40 -8.53 24.79
N LEU A 153 -21.48 -9.34 25.32
CA LEU A 153 -21.65 -10.05 26.60
C LEU A 153 -21.78 -9.07 27.76
N ALA A 154 -20.99 -8.00 27.79
CA ALA A 154 -21.11 -6.95 28.80
C ALA A 154 -22.48 -6.25 28.75
N ARG A 155 -23.05 -6.07 27.55
CA ARG A 155 -24.36 -5.44 27.36
C ARG A 155 -25.54 -6.36 27.64
N HIS A 156 -25.46 -7.62 27.24
CA HIS A 156 -26.58 -8.57 27.28
C HIS A 156 -26.49 -9.58 28.43
N GLY A 157 -25.37 -9.61 29.18
CA GLY A 157 -25.17 -10.43 30.37
C GLY A 157 -24.75 -11.87 30.08
N SER A 158 -25.21 -12.48 28.99
CA SER A 158 -24.81 -13.84 28.58
C SER A 158 -24.84 -14.05 27.07
N GLU A 159 -24.22 -15.13 26.60
CA GLU A 159 -24.20 -15.47 25.17
C GLU A 159 -25.59 -15.91 24.68
N GLU A 160 -26.39 -16.58 25.53
CA GLU A 160 -27.77 -16.93 25.17
C GLU A 160 -28.65 -15.69 24.96
N ALA A 161 -28.44 -14.64 25.75
CA ALA A 161 -29.17 -13.38 25.61
C ALA A 161 -28.82 -12.66 24.29
N VAL A 162 -27.56 -12.70 23.85
CA VAL A 162 -27.13 -12.18 22.54
C VAL A 162 -27.79 -12.98 21.40
N ARG A 163 -27.80 -14.32 21.49
CA ARG A 163 -28.46 -15.18 20.49
C ARG A 163 -29.98 -14.97 20.45
N GLY A 164 -30.62 -14.83 21.60
CA GLY A 164 -32.06 -14.54 21.70
C GLY A 164 -32.42 -13.18 21.10
N PHE A 165 -31.58 -12.16 21.30
CA PHE A 165 -31.75 -10.85 20.66
C PHE A 165 -31.67 -10.96 19.13
N HIS A 166 -30.71 -11.74 18.62
CA HIS A 166 -30.56 -11.97 17.18
C HIS A 166 -31.74 -12.75 16.58
N ALA A 167 -32.25 -13.76 17.30
CA ALA A 167 -33.41 -14.54 16.87
C ALA A 167 -34.73 -13.72 16.86
N GLY A 168 -34.79 -12.65 17.66
CA GLY A 168 -35.93 -11.72 17.67
C GLY A 168 -35.89 -10.63 16.58
N MET A 169 -34.76 -10.47 15.87
CA MET A 169 -34.71 -9.59 14.70
C MET A 169 -35.43 -10.26 13.52
N GLY A 170 -36.50 -9.65 13.04
CA GLY A 170 -37.28 -10.18 11.92
C GLY A 170 -36.42 -10.41 10.67
N PRO A 171 -36.71 -11.45 9.86
CA PRO A 171 -35.92 -11.80 8.67
C PRO A 171 -35.82 -10.65 7.66
N ASP A 172 -36.80 -9.76 7.65
CA ASP A 172 -36.85 -8.58 6.78
C ASP A 172 -35.73 -7.58 7.07
N VAL A 173 -35.33 -7.46 8.34
CA VAL A 173 -34.23 -6.58 8.76
C VAL A 173 -32.91 -7.15 8.24
N ILE A 174 -32.72 -8.47 8.38
CA ILE A 174 -31.51 -9.17 7.93
C ILE A 174 -31.37 -9.12 6.39
N GLN A 175 -32.48 -9.30 5.66
CA GLN A 175 -32.49 -9.25 4.19
C GLN A 175 -32.32 -7.84 3.61
N SER A 176 -32.55 -6.79 4.42
CA SER A 176 -32.36 -5.40 3.98
C SER A 176 -30.88 -4.96 3.93
N PHE A 177 -29.99 -5.64 4.67
CA PHE A 177 -28.59 -5.22 4.79
C PHE A 177 -27.81 -5.24 3.46
N PRO A 178 -27.86 -6.31 2.64
CA PRO A 178 -27.11 -6.34 1.37
C PRO A 178 -27.52 -5.20 0.43
N LYS A 179 -28.84 -4.97 0.26
CA LYS A 179 -29.34 -3.88 -0.58
C LYS A 179 -28.89 -2.49 -0.09
N ASN A 180 -28.89 -2.29 1.23
CA ASN A 180 -28.45 -1.03 1.85
C ASN A 180 -26.92 -0.85 1.86
N ILE A 181 -26.15 -1.93 1.65
CA ILE A 181 -24.71 -1.88 1.41
C ILE A 181 -24.47 -1.51 -0.05
N ASP A 182 -25.06 -2.25 -0.99
CA ASP A 182 -24.93 -2.02 -2.43
C ASP A 182 -25.31 -0.58 -2.83
N GLU A 183 -26.42 -0.06 -2.32
CA GLU A 183 -26.87 1.30 -2.63
C GLU A 183 -25.89 2.36 -2.11
N ARG A 184 -25.25 2.10 -0.96
CA ARG A 184 -24.30 3.01 -0.33
C ARG A 184 -22.94 2.98 -1.03
N GLU A 185 -22.47 1.80 -1.41
CA GLU A 185 -21.27 1.64 -2.23
C GLU A 185 -21.44 2.35 -3.57
N ARG A 186 -22.60 2.18 -4.23
CA ARG A 186 -22.93 2.95 -5.44
C ARG A 186 -22.87 4.46 -5.21
N MET A 187 -23.45 4.98 -4.13
CA MET A 187 -23.37 6.41 -3.81
C MET A 187 -21.93 6.87 -3.54
N HIS A 188 -21.12 6.05 -2.87
CA HIS A 188 -19.72 6.36 -2.60
C HIS A 188 -18.89 6.41 -3.89
N ASP A 189 -19.08 5.43 -4.78
CA ASP A 189 -18.42 5.39 -6.07
C ASP A 189 -18.82 6.57 -6.94
N GLU A 190 -20.11 6.92 -6.99
CA GLU A 190 -20.57 8.14 -7.68
C GLU A 190 -19.89 9.40 -7.13
N ALA A 191 -19.74 9.53 -5.81
CA ALA A 191 -19.06 10.65 -5.19
C ALA A 191 -17.55 10.68 -5.53
N LYS A 192 -16.89 9.51 -5.53
CA LYS A 192 -15.48 9.35 -5.93
C LYS A 192 -15.29 9.75 -7.40
N PHE A 193 -16.15 9.28 -8.30
CA PHE A 193 -16.13 9.65 -9.71
C PHE A 193 -16.37 11.16 -9.92
N ARG A 194 -17.31 11.77 -9.18
CA ARG A 194 -17.52 13.22 -9.22
C ARG A 194 -16.28 13.99 -8.78
N LYS A 195 -15.62 13.56 -7.70
CA LYS A 195 -14.38 14.18 -7.22
C LYS A 195 -13.25 14.04 -8.24
N GLN A 196 -13.03 12.84 -8.79
CA GLN A 196 -12.01 12.59 -9.82
C GLN A 196 -12.24 13.46 -11.06
N ARG A 197 -13.49 13.62 -11.51
CA ARG A 197 -13.83 14.54 -12.61
C ARG A 197 -13.50 15.99 -12.26
N ALA A 198 -13.84 16.44 -11.05
CA ALA A 198 -13.51 17.80 -10.60
C ALA A 198 -11.98 18.03 -10.52
N ASP A 199 -11.22 17.05 -10.03
CA ASP A 199 -9.75 17.10 -10.00
C ASP A 199 -9.14 17.11 -11.40
N ALA A 200 -9.64 16.29 -12.32
CA ALA A 200 -9.21 16.29 -13.72
C ALA A 200 -9.47 17.64 -14.40
N VAL A 201 -10.62 18.28 -14.15
CA VAL A 201 -10.92 19.63 -14.64
C VAL A 201 -9.95 20.66 -14.05
N ARG A 202 -9.67 20.60 -12.74
CA ARG A 202 -8.68 21.46 -12.09
C ARG A 202 -7.29 21.29 -12.69
N HIS A 203 -6.86 20.05 -12.90
CA HIS A 203 -5.55 19.73 -13.46
C HIS A 203 -5.41 20.25 -14.90
N ARG A 204 -6.44 20.06 -15.74
CA ARG A 204 -6.47 20.63 -17.10
C ARG A 204 -6.43 22.16 -17.09
N ALA A 205 -7.18 22.81 -16.19
CA ALA A 205 -7.16 24.26 -16.05
C ALA A 205 -5.78 24.78 -15.58
N TYR A 206 -5.13 24.08 -14.66
CA TYR A 206 -3.77 24.38 -14.22
C TYR A 206 -2.74 24.22 -15.34
N ALA A 207 -2.80 23.10 -16.08
CA ALA A 207 -1.94 22.85 -17.24
C ALA A 207 -2.10 23.94 -18.30
N ARG A 208 -3.33 24.33 -18.66
CA ARG A 208 -3.59 25.44 -19.59
C ARG A 208 -2.98 26.76 -19.11
N LYS A 209 -3.12 27.11 -17.83
CA LYS A 209 -2.50 28.32 -17.27
C LYS A 209 -0.97 28.27 -17.33
N ARG A 210 -0.37 27.09 -17.05
CA ARG A 210 1.08 26.89 -17.14
C ARG A 210 1.58 27.02 -18.58
N ILE A 211 0.87 26.45 -19.54
CA ILE A 211 1.19 26.58 -20.98
C ILE A 211 1.09 28.05 -21.43
N GLU A 212 0.00 28.74 -21.09
CA GLU A 212 -0.17 30.16 -21.45
C GLU A 212 0.91 31.06 -20.82
N ALA A 213 1.29 30.79 -19.57
CA ALA A 213 2.39 31.51 -18.90
C ALA A 213 3.75 31.29 -19.59
N LYS A 214 3.98 30.12 -20.21
CA LYS A 214 5.21 29.82 -20.96
C LYS A 214 5.18 30.42 -22.38
N LYS A 215 4.02 30.67 -22.99
CA LYS A 215 3.86 31.17 -24.37
C LYS A 215 4.80 32.33 -24.78
N PRO A 216 4.97 33.42 -24.02
CA PRO A 216 5.90 34.50 -24.41
C PRO A 216 7.37 34.04 -24.45
N LYS A 217 7.77 33.09 -23.58
CA LYS A 217 9.11 32.49 -23.60
C LYS A 217 9.31 31.67 -24.89
N TRP A 218 8.30 30.90 -25.29
CA TRP A 218 8.32 30.14 -26.55
C TRP A 218 8.34 31.05 -27.78
N GLU A 219 7.57 32.14 -27.82
CA GLU A 219 7.62 33.12 -28.91
C GLU A 219 9.01 33.75 -29.05
N LYS A 220 9.65 34.11 -27.92
CA LYS A 220 11.04 34.62 -27.92
C LYS A 220 12.02 33.57 -28.45
N TYR A 221 11.84 32.30 -28.04
CA TYR A 221 12.65 31.17 -28.52
C TYR A 221 12.48 30.95 -30.03
N PHE A 222 11.25 30.89 -30.55
CA PHE A 222 10.98 30.73 -31.98
C PHE A 222 11.55 31.89 -32.80
N LYS A 223 11.39 33.14 -32.35
CA LYS A 223 12.00 34.32 -33.01
C LYS A 223 13.52 34.21 -33.08
N ARG A 224 14.19 33.80 -31.99
CA ARG A 224 15.64 33.56 -31.96
C ARG A 224 16.04 32.46 -32.94
N ARG A 225 15.27 31.36 -32.98
CA ARG A 225 15.50 30.22 -33.88
C ARG A 225 15.33 30.60 -35.35
N GLU A 226 14.30 31.36 -35.70
CA GLU A 226 14.11 31.86 -37.07
C GLU A 226 15.18 32.85 -37.49
N ALA A 227 15.60 33.75 -36.60
CA ALA A 227 16.71 34.65 -36.86
C ALA A 227 18.02 33.89 -37.13
N ARG A 228 18.29 32.82 -36.37
CA ARG A 228 19.42 31.91 -36.62
C ARG A 228 19.28 31.22 -37.98
N ARG A 229 18.11 30.69 -38.31
CA ARG A 229 17.83 30.06 -39.64
C ARG A 229 18.10 31.04 -40.78
N LYS A 230 17.62 32.28 -40.67
CA LYS A 230 17.84 33.32 -41.68
C LYS A 230 19.31 33.70 -41.85
N LYS A 231 20.07 33.83 -40.74
CA LYS A 231 21.52 34.07 -40.81
C LYS A 231 22.26 32.96 -41.58
N VAL A 232 21.86 31.71 -41.39
CA VAL A 232 22.42 30.56 -42.13
C VAL A 232 22.08 30.63 -43.62
N GLU A 233 20.83 30.97 -43.96
CA GLU A 233 20.40 31.17 -45.36
C GLU A 233 21.16 32.32 -46.05
N ASP A 234 21.48 33.39 -45.31
CA ASP A 234 22.27 34.54 -45.79
C ASP A 234 23.79 34.23 -45.87
N GLY A 235 24.22 33.00 -45.60
CA GLY A 235 25.61 32.57 -45.68
C GLY A 235 26.50 33.09 -44.54
N VAL A 236 25.91 33.59 -43.45
CA VAL A 236 26.64 34.02 -42.26
C VAL A 236 27.05 32.77 -41.48
N PRO A 237 28.36 32.50 -41.28
CA PRO A 237 28.83 31.38 -40.47
C PRO A 237 28.24 31.46 -39.06
N PHE A 238 27.89 30.32 -38.47
CA PHE A 238 27.49 30.26 -37.07
C PHE A 238 28.59 30.90 -36.19
N PRO A 239 28.25 31.76 -35.23
CA PRO A 239 29.20 32.14 -34.19
C PRO A 239 29.75 30.86 -33.55
N ALA A 240 31.06 30.78 -33.33
CA ALA A 240 31.63 29.71 -32.52
C ALA A 240 30.88 29.67 -31.18
N GLU A 241 30.60 28.48 -30.66
CA GLU A 241 29.68 28.20 -29.54
C GLU A 241 30.04 28.94 -28.23
N ASP A 242 31.14 29.68 -28.20
CA ASP A 242 31.82 30.16 -27.00
C ASP A 242 31.44 31.60 -26.58
N GLU A 243 30.62 32.35 -27.35
CA GLU A 243 30.34 33.78 -27.05
C GLU A 243 28.88 34.14 -26.71
N GLU A 244 27.95 33.18 -26.73
CA GLU A 244 26.52 33.45 -26.48
C GLU A 244 25.95 32.61 -25.30
N GLU A 245 26.74 32.43 -24.24
CA GLU A 245 26.26 32.05 -22.91
C GLU A 245 25.62 33.27 -22.22
N ASP A 246 24.57 33.84 -22.82
CA ASP A 246 23.62 34.63 -22.02
C ASP A 246 23.06 33.67 -20.98
N GLU A 247 23.40 33.87 -19.70
CA GLU A 247 22.89 33.20 -18.51
C GLU A 247 21.41 32.82 -18.67
N VAL A 248 21.15 31.65 -19.26
CA VAL A 248 19.85 31.00 -19.17
C VAL A 248 19.90 30.42 -17.78
N GLU A 249 19.41 31.18 -16.80
CA GLU A 249 19.16 30.65 -15.46
C GLU A 249 18.38 29.34 -15.60
N ASP A 250 19.12 28.24 -15.44
CA ASP A 250 18.64 26.87 -15.42
C ASP A 250 17.69 26.69 -14.25
N GLU A 251 16.40 26.96 -14.44
CA GLU A 251 15.39 26.45 -13.49
C GLU A 251 14.22 25.71 -14.13
N ASP A 252 14.14 25.59 -15.46
CA ASP A 252 13.18 24.65 -16.08
C ASP A 252 13.71 24.21 -17.45
N ASP A 253 14.32 23.03 -17.51
CA ASP A 253 14.63 22.31 -18.74
C ASP A 253 13.32 22.11 -19.54
N LEU A 254 13.10 22.95 -20.54
CA LEU A 254 11.92 22.93 -21.40
C LEU A 254 12.00 21.82 -22.47
N SER A 255 13.10 21.06 -22.55
CA SER A 255 13.30 20.06 -23.60
C SER A 255 12.55 18.75 -23.35
N THR A 256 12.10 18.50 -22.12
CA THR A 256 11.34 17.28 -21.76
C THR A 256 9.83 17.50 -21.62
N ASP A 257 9.34 18.74 -21.64
CA ASP A 257 7.90 19.01 -21.58
C ASP A 257 7.31 18.86 -22.99
N GLU A 258 6.50 17.83 -23.17
CA GLU A 258 5.77 17.44 -24.37
C GLU A 258 5.22 18.64 -25.17
N ASP A 259 5.31 18.54 -26.50
CA ASP A 259 4.83 19.52 -27.47
C ASP A 259 3.42 20.04 -27.09
N PRO A 260 3.22 21.36 -26.92
CA PRO A 260 1.90 21.91 -26.58
C PRO A 260 0.81 21.57 -27.61
N ASP A 261 1.18 21.21 -28.85
CA ASP A 261 0.26 20.76 -29.89
C ASP A 261 -0.08 19.24 -29.79
N ALA A 262 0.62 18.46 -28.97
CA ALA A 262 0.30 17.02 -28.78
C ALA A 262 -1.01 16.77 -28.00
N TRP A 263 -1.58 17.81 -27.37
CA TRP A 263 -2.79 17.71 -26.54
C TRP A 263 -4.04 18.30 -27.19
N SER A 264 -3.94 18.93 -28.37
CA SER A 264 -5.12 19.45 -29.09
C SER A 264 -5.94 18.36 -29.77
N ASP A 265 -5.36 17.18 -30.01
CA ASP A 265 -6.00 16.10 -30.78
C ASP A 265 -6.69 15.04 -29.90
N LEU A 266 -6.77 15.25 -28.59
CA LEU A 266 -7.55 14.40 -27.68
C LEU A 266 -8.95 14.97 -27.45
N GLU A 267 -9.67 15.25 -28.53
CA GLU A 267 -11.13 15.17 -28.51
C GLU A 267 -11.53 13.70 -28.68
N PRO A 268 -12.49 13.16 -27.92
CA PRO A 268 -12.97 11.82 -28.17
C PRO A 268 -13.76 11.83 -29.48
N GLU A 269 -13.15 11.38 -30.58
CA GLU A 269 -13.89 10.88 -31.73
C GLU A 269 -14.64 9.60 -31.30
N GLU A 270 -15.82 9.81 -30.72
CA GLU A 270 -16.88 8.82 -30.70
C GLU A 270 -17.42 8.71 -32.13
N ASP A 271 -16.83 7.89 -33.00
CA ASP A 271 -17.60 7.13 -33.99
C ASP A 271 -16.80 6.07 -34.79
N ALA A 272 -17.38 4.87 -34.81
CA ALA A 272 -17.26 3.79 -35.80
C ALA A 272 -15.96 2.95 -35.90
N MET A 273 -15.81 1.98 -34.99
CA MET A 273 -15.10 0.72 -35.28
C MET A 273 -16.13 -0.41 -35.55
N PRO A 274 -15.99 -1.24 -36.59
CA PRO A 274 -16.98 -2.26 -36.93
C PRO A 274 -17.15 -3.30 -35.80
N LYS A 275 -18.38 -3.48 -35.31
CA LYS A 275 -18.75 -4.32 -34.15
C LYS A 275 -18.18 -5.75 -34.18
N VAL A 276 -17.92 -6.30 -35.38
CA VAL A 276 -17.40 -7.65 -35.57
C VAL A 276 -15.89 -7.75 -35.30
N LEU A 277 -15.12 -6.69 -35.57
CA LEU A 277 -13.70 -6.61 -35.23
C LEU A 277 -13.48 -6.24 -33.76
N GLN A 278 -14.44 -5.53 -33.15
CA GLN A 278 -14.38 -5.14 -31.76
C GLN A 278 -14.59 -6.34 -30.82
N ALA A 279 -15.52 -7.26 -31.12
CA ALA A 279 -15.70 -8.48 -30.33
C ALA A 279 -14.49 -9.44 -30.43
N ALA A 280 -13.93 -9.63 -31.63
CA ALA A 280 -12.77 -10.50 -31.83
C ALA A 280 -11.47 -9.91 -31.24
N LYS A 281 -11.34 -8.57 -31.26
CA LYS A 281 -10.26 -7.86 -30.56
C LYS A 281 -10.46 -7.91 -29.05
N GLU A 282 -11.67 -7.72 -28.55
CA GLU A 282 -11.98 -7.81 -27.11
C GLU A 282 -11.76 -9.22 -26.55
N GLU A 283 -12.08 -10.28 -27.30
CA GLU A 283 -11.88 -11.67 -26.85
C GLU A 283 -10.39 -12.07 -26.89
N ARG A 284 -9.66 -11.64 -27.93
CA ARG A 284 -8.20 -11.86 -28.06
C ARG A 284 -7.41 -11.00 -27.07
N ASP A 285 -7.83 -9.76 -26.84
CA ASP A 285 -7.25 -8.86 -25.84
C ASP A 285 -7.64 -9.31 -24.42
N PHE A 286 -8.82 -9.89 -24.19
CA PHE A 286 -9.20 -10.45 -22.87
C PHE A 286 -8.38 -11.69 -22.53
N SER A 287 -8.22 -12.63 -23.47
CA SER A 287 -7.40 -13.85 -23.27
C SER A 287 -5.91 -13.53 -23.15
N ALA A 288 -5.37 -12.68 -24.03
CA ALA A 288 -3.98 -12.24 -23.95
C ALA A 288 -3.72 -11.35 -22.72
N LYS A 289 -4.69 -10.53 -22.29
CA LYS A 289 -4.57 -9.76 -21.04
C LYS A 289 -4.65 -10.68 -19.83
N TYR A 290 -5.47 -11.73 -19.81
CA TYR A 290 -5.53 -12.67 -18.68
C TYR A 290 -4.22 -13.48 -18.56
N ASP A 291 -3.71 -14.05 -19.66
CA ASP A 291 -2.46 -14.82 -19.64
C ASP A 291 -1.23 -13.92 -19.42
N TYR A 292 -1.20 -12.71 -19.98
CA TYR A 292 -0.08 -11.76 -19.79
C TYR A 292 -0.11 -11.06 -18.43
N THR A 293 -1.28 -10.69 -17.88
CA THR A 293 -1.36 -10.11 -16.52
C THR A 293 -1.13 -11.15 -15.43
N TYR A 294 -1.54 -12.40 -15.65
CA TYR A 294 -1.29 -13.48 -14.69
C TYR A 294 0.18 -13.94 -14.72
N ALA A 295 0.78 -14.10 -15.89
CA ALA A 295 2.22 -14.44 -16.01
C ALA A 295 3.13 -13.28 -15.54
N ARG A 296 2.79 -12.02 -15.85
CA ARG A 296 3.53 -10.83 -15.38
C ARG A 296 3.31 -10.51 -13.89
N SER A 297 2.24 -11.02 -13.28
CA SER A 297 2.00 -10.98 -11.83
C SER A 297 2.94 -11.93 -11.07
N MET A 298 3.30 -13.07 -11.67
CA MET A 298 4.11 -14.10 -11.02
C MET A 298 5.60 -14.00 -11.34
N GLU A 299 5.98 -13.41 -12.47
CA GLU A 299 7.37 -13.28 -12.91
C GLU A 299 7.87 -11.84 -12.73
N GLY A 300 8.33 -11.52 -11.51
CA GLY A 300 9.27 -10.41 -11.31
C GLY A 300 8.75 -9.14 -10.65
N LYS A 301 7.57 -9.14 -10.03
CA LYS A 301 7.24 -8.12 -9.02
C LYS A 301 7.27 -8.77 -7.64
N PRO A 302 8.06 -8.26 -6.67
CA PRO A 302 7.77 -8.61 -5.28
C PRO A 302 6.29 -8.26 -5.04
N ASP A 303 5.61 -8.99 -4.15
CA ASP A 303 4.24 -8.71 -3.70
C ASP A 303 4.14 -7.30 -3.10
N ASP A 304 4.22 -6.29 -3.96
CA ASP A 304 4.36 -4.90 -3.60
C ASP A 304 2.96 -4.37 -3.35
N LEU A 305 2.55 -4.51 -2.09
CA LEU A 305 1.31 -3.98 -1.57
C LEU A 305 1.25 -2.44 -1.63
N SER A 306 2.29 -1.75 -2.16
CA SER A 306 2.26 -0.29 -2.36
C SER A 306 1.20 0.19 -3.37
N GLU A 307 0.65 -0.70 -4.21
CA GLU A 307 -0.49 -0.40 -5.09
C GLU A 307 -1.85 -0.42 -4.37
N PHE A 308 -1.92 -0.87 -3.11
CA PHE A 308 -3.15 -0.69 -2.32
C PHE A 308 -3.25 0.77 -1.88
N ASP A 309 -4.16 1.51 -2.51
CA ASP A 309 -4.61 2.81 -2.02
C ASP A 309 -4.84 2.72 -0.50
N ASN A 310 -4.47 3.77 0.25
CA ASN A 310 -4.72 3.87 1.70
C ASN A 310 -6.19 3.61 2.08
N GLU A 311 -7.12 3.62 1.12
CA GLU A 311 -8.53 3.23 1.27
C GLU A 311 -8.68 1.71 1.54
N SER A 312 -7.96 0.85 0.82
CA SER A 312 -8.05 -0.61 0.94
C SER A 312 -7.43 -1.14 2.24
N LEU A 313 -6.37 -0.49 2.72
CA LEU A 313 -5.74 -0.82 4.00
C LEU A 313 -6.61 -0.48 5.21
N ARG A 314 -7.65 0.37 5.07
CA ARG A 314 -8.57 0.71 6.18
C ARG A 314 -9.44 -0.45 6.61
N PHE A 315 -9.62 -1.45 5.75
CA PHE A 315 -10.41 -2.64 6.02
C PHE A 315 -9.55 -3.88 6.32
N ALA A 316 -8.22 -3.76 6.16
CA ALA A 316 -7.30 -4.87 6.37
C ALA A 316 -6.79 -4.89 7.82
N ALA A 317 -7.48 -5.61 8.70
CA ALA A 317 -6.96 -5.89 10.05
C ALA A 317 -5.76 -6.86 10.02
N LEU A 318 -5.60 -7.60 8.92
CA LEU A 318 -4.52 -8.53 8.68
C LEU A 318 -3.67 -8.02 7.51
N LEU A 319 -2.38 -7.77 7.76
CA LEU A 319 -1.43 -7.38 6.72
C LEU A 319 -0.31 -8.41 6.61
N ARG A 320 0.17 -8.64 5.37
CA ARG A 320 1.45 -9.31 5.18
C ARG A 320 2.56 -8.36 5.62
N ILE A 321 3.48 -8.85 6.44
CA ILE A 321 4.50 -8.01 7.05
C ILE A 321 5.85 -8.74 7.15
N PRO A 322 6.97 -8.03 7.01
CA PRO A 322 8.27 -8.65 7.11
C PRO A 322 8.61 -8.97 8.57
N TRP A 323 9.41 -10.00 8.78
CA TRP A 323 10.14 -10.22 10.03
C TRP A 323 11.36 -9.29 10.08
N LEU A 324 11.46 -8.48 11.12
CA LEU A 324 12.62 -7.60 11.33
C LEU A 324 13.72 -8.34 12.08
N ASN A 325 14.74 -8.76 11.34
CA ASN A 325 15.92 -9.38 11.91
C ASN A 325 16.83 -8.30 12.50
N LEU A 326 16.85 -8.17 13.84
CA LEU A 326 17.63 -7.15 14.54
C LEU A 326 19.14 -7.33 14.39
N GLN A 327 19.61 -8.55 14.11
CA GLN A 327 21.04 -8.82 13.91
C GLN A 327 21.50 -8.31 12.55
N SER A 328 20.74 -8.61 11.49
CA SER A 328 21.05 -8.15 10.12
C SER A 328 20.56 -6.74 9.83
N ARG A 329 19.65 -6.21 10.66
CA ARG A 329 18.94 -4.93 10.46
C ARG A 329 18.19 -4.87 9.13
N ARG A 330 17.61 -6.00 8.71
CA ARG A 330 16.85 -6.12 7.45
C ARG A 330 15.50 -6.79 7.67
N ALA A 331 14.54 -6.43 6.82
CA ALA A 331 13.30 -7.18 6.67
C ALA A 331 13.53 -8.49 5.92
N GLU A 332 12.92 -9.56 6.44
CA GLU A 332 12.80 -10.85 5.77
C GLU A 332 11.32 -11.20 5.61
N TRP A 333 10.88 -11.40 4.37
CA TRP A 333 9.45 -11.64 4.06
C TRP A 333 9.03 -13.11 4.10
N GLY A 334 10.01 -14.01 4.26
CA GLY A 334 9.82 -15.43 3.99
C GLY A 334 9.61 -15.70 2.49
N PHE A 335 9.53 -16.99 2.13
CA PHE A 335 9.27 -17.42 0.76
C PHE A 335 8.48 -18.73 0.74
N HIS A 336 7.80 -18.98 -0.38
CA HIS A 336 7.03 -20.21 -0.59
C HIS A 336 7.87 -21.30 -1.28
N CYS A 337 7.57 -22.57 -0.97
CA CYS A 337 8.15 -23.70 -1.69
C CYS A 337 7.47 -23.90 -3.06
N ILE A 338 8.19 -23.64 -4.16
CA ILE A 338 7.68 -23.86 -5.53
C ILE A 338 7.29 -25.32 -5.76
N GLY A 339 8.01 -26.27 -5.15
CA GLY A 339 7.69 -27.70 -5.22
C GLY A 339 6.31 -28.02 -4.62
N CYS A 340 5.98 -27.41 -3.48
CA CYS A 340 4.64 -27.49 -2.89
C CYS A 340 3.59 -26.78 -3.73
N LEU A 341 3.93 -25.62 -4.30
CA LEU A 341 3.01 -24.86 -5.15
C LEU A 341 2.63 -25.63 -6.42
N ARG A 342 3.60 -26.18 -7.15
CA ARG A 342 3.36 -26.97 -8.37
C ARG A 342 2.49 -28.20 -8.11
N LYS A 343 2.66 -28.87 -6.96
CA LYS A 343 1.85 -30.02 -6.57
C LYS A 343 0.36 -29.69 -6.46
N ARG A 344 0.01 -28.48 -6.02
CA ARG A 344 -1.39 -28.01 -6.00
C ARG A 344 -2.01 -28.06 -7.40
N TRP A 345 -1.27 -27.59 -8.40
CA TRP A 345 -1.73 -27.54 -9.80
C TRP A 345 -1.89 -28.95 -10.39
N LEU A 346 -0.95 -29.86 -10.12
CA LEU A 346 -1.01 -31.23 -10.63
C LEU A 346 -2.17 -32.07 -10.05
N HIS A 347 -2.75 -31.66 -8.93
CA HIS A 347 -3.84 -32.38 -8.25
C HIS A 347 -5.17 -31.62 -8.26
N SER A 348 -5.32 -30.55 -9.06
CA SER A 348 -6.56 -29.75 -9.12
C SER A 348 -7.78 -30.52 -9.62
N ASN A 349 -7.58 -31.66 -10.31
CA ASN A 349 -8.66 -32.49 -10.87
C ASN A 349 -9.06 -33.68 -9.99
N THR A 350 -8.35 -33.92 -8.88
CA THR A 350 -8.80 -34.88 -7.87
C THR A 350 -9.63 -34.17 -6.81
N PRO A 351 -10.77 -34.75 -6.36
CA PRO A 351 -11.55 -34.18 -5.26
C PRO A 351 -10.63 -33.77 -4.12
N MET A 352 -10.77 -32.53 -3.64
CA MET A 352 -9.95 -32.02 -2.55
C MET A 352 -10.09 -32.95 -1.34
N ASP A 353 -9.07 -33.79 -1.10
CA ASP A 353 -8.83 -34.32 0.23
C ASP A 353 -8.63 -33.12 1.15
N ASN A 354 -9.63 -32.81 1.97
CA ASN A 354 -9.60 -31.73 2.96
C ASN A 354 -8.45 -31.89 3.98
N ASP A 355 -7.82 -33.08 4.02
CA ASP A 355 -6.69 -33.40 4.88
C ASP A 355 -5.31 -33.12 4.26
N LYS A 356 -5.21 -32.75 2.97
CA LYS A 356 -3.91 -32.42 2.39
C LYS A 356 -3.47 -31.04 2.89
N PRO A 357 -2.37 -30.95 3.66
CA PRO A 357 -1.99 -29.70 4.28
C PRO A 357 -1.62 -28.71 3.19
N THR A 358 -2.09 -27.47 3.34
CA THR A 358 -1.89 -26.36 2.41
C THR A 358 -0.46 -25.82 2.47
N TYR A 359 0.53 -26.71 2.40
CA TYR A 359 1.96 -26.42 2.50
C TYR A 359 2.43 -25.37 1.48
N PHE A 360 1.71 -25.21 0.37
CA PHE A 360 2.02 -24.18 -0.63
C PHE A 360 1.71 -22.74 -0.16
N ARG A 361 0.84 -22.56 0.85
CA ARG A 361 0.56 -21.25 1.48
C ARG A 361 1.47 -20.97 2.67
N ARG A 362 2.32 -21.92 3.04
CA ARG A 362 3.28 -21.74 4.13
C ARG A 362 4.45 -20.92 3.62
N ASP A 363 4.75 -19.85 4.34
CA ASP A 363 5.98 -19.09 4.19
C ASP A 363 7.08 -19.75 5.02
N PHE A 364 8.30 -19.72 4.50
CA PHE A 364 9.49 -20.25 5.16
C PHE A 364 10.55 -19.17 5.27
N LEU A 365 11.22 -19.11 6.43
CA LEU A 365 12.55 -18.52 6.52
C LEU A 365 13.57 -19.52 6.02
N VAL A 366 14.73 -19.04 5.55
CA VAL A 366 15.85 -19.88 5.10
C VAL A 366 16.17 -20.97 6.13
N SER A 367 16.24 -20.58 7.41
CA SER A 367 16.52 -21.49 8.53
C SER A 367 15.46 -22.58 8.72
N THR A 368 14.18 -22.28 8.50
CA THR A 368 13.08 -23.24 8.61
C THR A 368 12.86 -24.06 7.34
N PHE A 369 13.36 -23.58 6.21
CA PHE A 369 13.16 -24.22 4.91
C PHE A 369 13.96 -25.51 4.78
N GLU A 370 15.16 -25.58 5.36
CA GLU A 370 15.95 -26.82 5.39
C GLU A 370 15.20 -27.96 6.08
N GLN A 371 14.51 -27.67 7.19
CA GLN A 371 13.68 -28.65 7.88
C GLN A 371 12.51 -29.09 6.98
N HIS A 372 11.87 -28.16 6.27
CA HIS A 372 10.83 -28.48 5.31
C HIS A 372 11.32 -29.41 4.18
N LEU A 373 12.55 -29.23 3.68
CA LEU A 373 13.15 -30.12 2.68
C LEU A 373 13.40 -31.53 3.22
N LYS A 374 13.75 -31.65 4.51
CA LYS A 374 13.94 -32.95 5.19
C LYS A 374 12.61 -33.69 5.39
N ASP A 375 11.58 -32.96 5.82
CA ASP A 375 10.25 -33.54 6.10
C ASP A 375 9.51 -33.89 4.80
N SER A 376 9.81 -33.18 3.71
CA SER A 376 9.21 -33.42 2.41
C SER A 376 9.88 -34.58 1.67
N ALA A 377 9.58 -35.81 2.09
CA ALA A 377 10.07 -37.05 1.44
C ALA A 377 9.87 -37.07 -0.09
N TYR A 378 8.86 -36.36 -0.59
CA TYR A 378 8.59 -36.21 -2.03
C TYR A 378 9.61 -35.32 -2.77
N LEU A 379 10.13 -34.27 -2.14
CA LEU A 379 11.10 -33.37 -2.77
C LEU A 379 12.48 -34.02 -2.90
N GLN A 380 12.80 -34.95 -1.99
CA GLN A 380 14.05 -35.72 -2.04
C GLN A 380 14.12 -36.66 -3.25
N GLN A 381 12.98 -37.16 -3.74
CA GLN A 381 12.95 -38.10 -4.88
C GLN A 381 13.14 -37.42 -6.24
N LYS A 382 12.92 -36.10 -6.36
CA LYS A 382 12.95 -35.37 -7.63
C LYS A 382 14.13 -34.42 -7.80
N THR A 383 15.10 -34.43 -6.89
CA THR A 383 16.24 -33.50 -6.93
C THR A 383 17.58 -34.24 -7.05
N PRO A 384 17.96 -34.80 -8.23
CA PRO A 384 19.31 -35.33 -8.44
C PRO A 384 20.34 -34.28 -8.92
N LEU A 385 19.97 -33.00 -9.08
CA LEU A 385 20.72 -32.04 -9.92
C LEU A 385 21.29 -30.80 -9.21
N LEU A 386 21.44 -30.82 -7.88
CA LEU A 386 22.08 -29.73 -7.12
C LEU A 386 23.16 -30.25 -6.17
N GLN A 387 23.94 -31.23 -6.61
CA GLN A 387 25.22 -31.60 -6.00
C GLN A 387 26.38 -31.05 -6.81
#